data_AF-A0AAW7Y7S4-F1
#
_entry.id   AF-A0AAW7Y7S4-F1
#
_cell.length_a   1.000
_cell.length_b   1.000
_cell.length_c   1.000
_cell.angle_alpha   90.00
_cell.angle_beta   90.00
_cell.angle_gamma   90.00
#
_symmetry.space_group_name_H-M   'P 1'
#
loop_
_entity.id
_entity.type
_entity.pdbx_description
1 polymer ?
#
loop_
_entity_poly.entity_id
_entity_poly.type
_entity_poly.pdbx_seq_one_letter_code
_entity_poly.pdbx_strand_id
1 'polypeptide(L)'
;MIKSLLVKIILLLVGISCLVLAAGIYRFNFTNDDIYVDEQPVSVATKEKSNVMRMLFSFQTDNYWQVELPELKLAVPLMELKEYNGHHFAVGEYQFGQERGVVSVDYPRITVLNFTYVQDEMIFAVPFSVSNQGSGVHWYIGLYNMNTKYGDIQQIDSLFVGDRIVINEMNTDEPFDVTSSIRLAYFSHGPAQSMADDPSVNTTKVIKVTPTGFVK
;
A
#
# COMPACT_ATOMS: atom_id res chain seq x y z
N MET A 1 -46.09 -37.83 36.78
CA MET A 1 -45.83 -36.50 36.20
C MET A 1 -44.34 -36.16 36.06
N ILE A 2 -43.53 -36.36 37.11
CA ILE A 2 -42.09 -36.02 37.14
C ILE A 2 -41.26 -36.76 36.07
N LYS A 3 -41.54 -38.04 35.81
CA LYS A 3 -40.81 -38.85 34.81
C LYS A 3 -40.96 -38.33 33.37
N SER A 4 -42.13 -37.76 33.03
CA SER A 4 -42.38 -37.16 31.71
C SER A 4 -41.66 -35.82 31.54
N LEU A 5 -41.60 -35.02 32.62
CA LEU A 5 -40.88 -33.74 32.62
C LEU A 5 -39.37 -33.95 32.44
N LEU A 6 -38.80 -34.96 33.12
CA LEU A 6 -37.38 -35.27 33.09
C LEU A 6 -36.93 -35.75 31.69
N VAL A 7 -37.76 -36.56 31.01
CA VAL A 7 -37.50 -36.99 29.62
C VAL A 7 -37.52 -35.81 28.64
N LYS A 8 -38.45 -34.84 28.82
CA LYS A 8 -38.49 -33.63 27.98
C LYS A 8 -37.25 -32.75 28.14
N ILE A 9 -36.73 -32.62 29.36
CA ILE A 9 -35.52 -31.84 29.64
C ILE A 9 -34.29 -32.50 29.00
N ILE A 10 -34.16 -33.82 29.08
CA ILE A 10 -33.06 -34.56 28.44
C ILE A 10 -33.11 -34.38 26.91
N LEU A 11 -34.30 -34.50 26.30
CA LEU A 11 -34.46 -34.29 24.86
C LEU A 11 -34.10 -32.87 24.43
N LEU A 12 -34.45 -31.86 25.24
CA LEU A 12 -34.08 -30.47 24.97
C LEU A 12 -32.55 -30.27 24.99
N LEU A 13 -31.87 -30.81 26.00
CA LEU A 13 -30.41 -30.73 26.13
C LEU A 13 -29.69 -31.42 24.97
N VAL A 14 -30.15 -32.60 24.57
CA VAL A 14 -29.59 -33.32 23.41
C VAL A 14 -29.84 -32.54 22.11
N GLY A 15 -31.03 -31.96 21.94
CA GLY A 15 -31.35 -31.13 20.77
C GLY A 15 -30.45 -29.89 20.66
N ILE A 16 -30.22 -29.20 21.76
CA ILE A 16 -29.32 -28.03 21.81
C ILE A 16 -27.88 -28.45 21.50
N SER A 17 -27.42 -29.58 22.06
CA SER A 17 -26.08 -30.11 21.77
C SER A 17 -25.89 -30.44 20.29
N CYS A 18 -26.88 -31.08 19.66
CA CYS A 18 -26.86 -31.35 18.21
C CYS A 18 -26.82 -30.07 17.37
N LEU A 19 -27.55 -29.01 17.77
CA LEU A 19 -27.51 -27.72 17.08
C LEU A 19 -26.14 -27.05 17.17
N VAL A 20 -25.48 -27.12 18.33
CA VAL A 20 -24.12 -26.58 18.51
C VAL A 20 -23.11 -27.36 17.67
N LEU A 21 -23.21 -28.69 17.62
CA LEU A 21 -22.36 -29.52 16.76
C LEU A 21 -22.60 -29.23 15.27
N ALA A 22 -23.87 -29.08 14.84
CA ALA A 22 -24.19 -28.73 13.46
C ALA A 22 -23.68 -27.33 13.08
N ALA A 23 -23.82 -26.34 13.96
CA ALA A 23 -23.28 -25.00 13.76
C ALA A 23 -21.73 -25.00 13.75
N GLY A 24 -21.10 -25.82 14.58
CA GLY A 24 -19.65 -26.04 14.59
C GLY A 24 -19.17 -26.64 13.26
N ILE A 25 -19.80 -27.74 12.81
CA ILE A 25 -19.50 -28.37 11.52
C ILE A 25 -19.73 -27.37 10.38
N TYR A 26 -20.83 -26.60 10.40
CA TYR A 26 -21.12 -25.59 9.38
C TYR A 26 -20.07 -24.47 9.35
N ARG A 27 -19.65 -23.95 10.52
CA ARG A 27 -18.61 -22.92 10.62
C ARG A 27 -17.24 -23.43 10.18
N PHE A 28 -16.89 -24.68 10.49
CA PHE A 28 -15.64 -25.31 10.01
C PHE A 28 -15.70 -25.65 8.52
N ASN A 29 -16.84 -26.07 7.99
CA ASN A 29 -16.98 -26.40 6.56
C ASN A 29 -16.95 -25.15 5.66
N PHE A 30 -17.37 -23.98 6.18
CA PHE A 30 -17.25 -22.70 5.47
C PHE A 30 -15.85 -22.08 5.55
N THR A 31 -14.91 -22.68 6.28
CA THR A 31 -13.50 -22.24 6.31
C THR A 31 -12.63 -23.06 5.34
N ASN A 32 -13.21 -24.04 4.63
CA ASN A 32 -12.47 -25.01 3.81
C ASN A 32 -12.60 -24.83 2.29
N ASP A 33 -13.32 -23.82 1.80
CA ASP A 33 -13.32 -23.46 0.38
C ASP A 33 -12.37 -22.25 0.16
N ASP A 34 -11.07 -22.52 0.06
CA ASP A 34 -9.99 -21.64 -0.49
C ASP A 34 -8.78 -21.35 0.43
N ILE A 35 -8.41 -22.28 1.31
CA ILE A 35 -7.04 -22.32 1.87
C ILE A 35 -6.32 -23.57 1.35
N TYR A 36 -5.80 -23.49 0.12
CA TYR A 36 -4.72 -24.37 -0.31
C TYR A 36 -3.43 -23.90 0.40
N VAL A 37 -3.18 -24.43 1.59
CA VAL A 37 -1.82 -24.47 2.14
C VAL A 37 -1.25 -25.81 1.72
N ASP A 38 -0.44 -25.79 0.66
CA ASP A 38 0.49 -26.89 0.42
C ASP A 38 1.44 -26.95 1.61
N GLU A 39 1.25 -27.94 2.49
CA GLU A 39 2.18 -28.26 3.57
C GLU A 39 3.48 -28.84 2.97
N GLN A 40 4.28 -27.95 2.39
CA GLN A 40 5.68 -28.24 2.09
C GLN A 40 6.46 -28.24 3.42
N PRO A 41 7.35 -29.22 3.66
CA PRO A 41 8.17 -29.22 4.87
C PRO A 41 8.98 -27.94 4.92
N VAL A 42 8.95 -27.26 6.08
CA VAL A 42 9.62 -25.98 6.34
C VAL A 42 11.06 -26.05 5.84
N SER A 43 11.25 -25.56 4.61
CA SER A 43 12.55 -25.33 4.04
C SER A 43 13.17 -24.18 4.85
N VAL A 44 14.44 -24.35 5.21
CA VAL A 44 15.29 -23.30 5.79
C VAL A 44 14.92 -21.97 5.16
N ALA A 45 14.37 -21.03 5.95
CA ALA A 45 13.77 -19.77 5.52
C ALA A 45 14.52 -19.17 4.33
N THR A 46 14.05 -19.49 3.13
CA THR A 46 14.46 -18.81 1.92
C THR A 46 13.78 -17.46 2.05
N LYS A 47 14.58 -16.39 2.20
CA LYS A 47 14.04 -15.03 2.15
C LYS A 47 13.12 -14.93 0.95
N GLU A 48 11.83 -14.74 1.19
CA GLU A 48 10.86 -14.69 0.12
C GLU A 48 11.22 -13.54 -0.82
N LYS A 49 11.24 -13.83 -2.12
CA LYS A 49 11.51 -12.83 -3.14
C LYS A 49 10.35 -11.83 -3.17
N SER A 50 10.68 -10.54 -3.26
CA SER A 50 9.69 -9.46 -3.23
C SER A 50 8.73 -9.56 -4.43
N ASN A 51 7.44 -9.72 -4.15
CA ASN A 51 6.41 -9.72 -5.19
C ASN A 51 6.32 -8.35 -5.89
N VAL A 52 6.42 -7.25 -5.11
CA VAL A 52 6.41 -5.88 -5.65
C VAL A 52 7.56 -5.68 -6.64
N MET A 53 8.80 -6.04 -6.27
CA MET A 53 9.95 -5.89 -7.16
C MET A 53 9.82 -6.72 -8.43
N ARG A 54 9.32 -7.95 -8.31
CA ARG A 54 9.10 -8.84 -9.45
C ARG A 54 8.05 -8.29 -10.40
N MET A 55 6.90 -7.85 -9.87
CA MET A 55 5.75 -7.45 -10.70
C MET A 55 5.92 -6.07 -11.32
N LEU A 56 6.49 -5.11 -10.59
CA LEU A 56 6.59 -3.72 -11.06
C LEU A 56 7.89 -3.45 -11.83
N PHE A 57 8.97 -4.16 -11.48
CA PHE A 57 10.31 -3.88 -12.02
C PHE A 57 11.00 -5.11 -12.63
N SER A 58 10.33 -6.27 -12.69
CA SER A 58 10.88 -7.52 -13.25
C SER A 58 12.14 -8.05 -12.54
N PHE A 59 12.41 -7.64 -11.29
CA PHE A 59 13.55 -8.14 -10.52
C PHE A 59 13.17 -9.31 -9.60
N GLN A 60 13.92 -10.40 -9.69
CA GLN A 60 13.83 -11.54 -8.77
C GLN A 60 14.79 -11.36 -7.59
N THR A 61 14.44 -10.47 -6.66
CA THR A 61 15.29 -10.07 -5.54
C THR A 61 14.59 -10.21 -4.19
N ASP A 62 15.37 -10.41 -3.13
CA ASP A 62 14.94 -10.31 -1.72
C ASP A 62 15.15 -8.89 -1.15
N ASN A 63 15.68 -7.97 -1.94
CA ASN A 63 15.64 -6.53 -1.66
C ASN A 63 14.22 -6.02 -1.96
N TYR A 64 13.65 -5.28 -1.03
CA TYR A 64 12.32 -4.70 -1.21
C TYR A 64 12.46 -3.25 -1.64
N TRP A 65 11.53 -2.77 -2.47
CA TRP A 65 11.31 -1.34 -2.58
C TRP A 65 10.81 -0.82 -1.22
N GLN A 66 11.53 0.15 -0.65
CA GLN A 66 11.18 0.77 0.62
C GLN A 66 10.78 2.22 0.43
N VAL A 67 9.84 2.67 1.25
CA VAL A 67 9.48 4.09 1.40
C VAL A 67 10.01 4.56 2.74
N GLU A 68 10.88 5.57 2.72
CA GLU A 68 11.30 6.29 3.93
C GLU A 68 10.20 7.28 4.33
N LEU A 69 9.65 7.09 5.53
CA LEU A 69 8.66 7.98 6.10
C LEU A 69 9.29 9.35 6.39
N PRO A 70 8.77 10.45 5.80
CA PRO A 70 9.39 11.77 5.93
C PRO A 70 9.59 12.24 7.38
N GLU A 71 8.60 11.97 8.25
CA GLU A 71 8.58 12.40 9.65
C GLU A 71 9.36 11.47 10.59
N LEU A 72 9.35 10.15 10.32
CA LEU A 72 9.89 9.14 11.24
C LEU A 72 11.28 8.63 10.83
N LYS A 73 11.72 8.90 9.59
CA LYS A 73 12.97 8.35 9.02
C LYS A 73 13.04 6.82 9.09
N LEU A 74 11.86 6.19 9.14
CA LEU A 74 11.69 4.75 9.12
C LEU A 74 11.50 4.30 7.68
N ALA A 75 12.29 3.34 7.23
CA ALA A 75 12.11 2.71 5.93
C ALA A 75 11.10 1.56 6.04
N VAL A 76 10.02 1.67 5.27
CA VAL A 76 8.91 0.71 5.26
C VAL A 76 8.95 -0.07 3.95
N PRO A 77 9.15 -1.40 3.98
CA PRO A 77 9.24 -2.18 2.77
C PRO A 77 7.83 -2.48 2.21
N LEU A 78 7.67 -2.36 0.89
CA LEU A 78 6.42 -2.64 0.19
C LEU A 78 6.31 -4.14 -0.10
N MET A 79 5.32 -4.79 0.50
CA MET A 79 5.15 -6.24 0.49
C MET A 79 4.13 -6.71 -0.55
N GLU A 80 3.02 -5.97 -0.66
CA GLU A 80 1.81 -6.44 -1.33
C GLU A 80 1.38 -5.47 -2.44
N LEU A 81 0.73 -6.01 -3.47
CA LEU A 81 0.00 -5.21 -4.45
C LEU A 81 -1.49 -5.33 -4.12
N LYS A 82 -2.17 -4.19 -3.95
CA LYS A 82 -3.60 -4.13 -3.63
C LYS A 82 -4.33 -3.27 -4.64
N GLU A 83 -5.58 -3.62 -4.89
CA GLU A 83 -6.52 -2.76 -5.61
C GLU A 83 -7.58 -2.25 -4.63
N TYR A 84 -7.85 -0.95 -4.66
CA TYR A 84 -8.88 -0.33 -3.85
C TYR A 84 -9.57 0.79 -4.65
N ASN A 85 -10.90 0.70 -4.78
CA ASN A 85 -11.70 1.65 -5.55
C ASN A 85 -11.19 1.90 -6.99
N GLY A 86 -10.67 0.85 -7.65
CA GLY A 86 -10.09 0.95 -9.01
C GLY A 86 -8.72 1.61 -9.08
N HIS A 87 -8.12 1.95 -7.92
CA HIS A 87 -6.73 2.37 -7.82
C HIS A 87 -5.85 1.19 -7.41
N HIS A 88 -4.63 1.14 -7.94
CA HIS A 88 -3.69 0.08 -7.59
C HIS A 88 -2.53 0.63 -6.76
N PHE A 89 -2.20 -0.09 -5.70
CA PHE A 89 -1.21 0.32 -4.71
C PHE A 89 -0.19 -0.77 -4.44
N ALA A 90 1.07 -0.38 -4.22
CA ALA A 90 2.06 -1.20 -3.55
C ALA A 90 2.08 -0.80 -2.08
N VAL A 91 1.91 -1.76 -1.17
CA VAL A 91 1.55 -1.51 0.22
C VAL A 91 2.57 -2.12 1.17
N GLY A 92 2.94 -1.36 2.19
CA GLY A 92 3.76 -1.81 3.31
C GLY A 92 3.14 -1.36 4.64
N GLU A 93 3.16 -2.23 5.64
CA GLU A 93 2.70 -1.91 6.98
C GLU A 93 3.89 -1.54 7.87
N TYR A 94 3.69 -0.62 8.80
CA TYR A 94 4.72 -0.24 9.76
C TYR A 94 4.18 -0.17 11.18
N GLN A 95 5.08 -0.37 12.14
CA GLN A 95 4.85 -0.11 13.54
C GLN A 95 6.04 0.66 14.10
N PHE A 96 5.77 1.81 14.72
CA PHE A 96 6.77 2.62 15.42
C PHE A 96 6.27 2.94 16.82
N GLY A 97 6.85 2.29 17.83
CA GLY A 97 6.34 2.32 19.20
C GLY A 97 4.92 1.73 19.27
N GLN A 98 3.95 2.56 19.65
CA GLN A 98 2.53 2.20 19.73
C GLN A 98 1.75 2.56 18.46
N GLU A 99 2.33 3.35 17.56
CA GLU A 99 1.69 3.73 16.32
C GLU A 99 1.84 2.61 15.29
N ARG A 100 0.72 2.25 14.64
CA ARG A 100 0.73 1.41 13.44
C ARG A 100 0.13 2.18 12.29
N GLY A 101 0.61 1.88 11.10
CA GLY A 101 0.16 2.56 9.91
C GLY A 101 0.48 1.78 8.65
N VAL A 102 0.06 2.38 7.54
CA VAL A 102 0.19 1.81 6.21
C VAL A 102 0.82 2.85 5.30
N VAL A 103 1.79 2.42 4.51
CA VAL A 103 2.27 3.15 3.34
C VAL A 103 1.65 2.52 2.11
N SER A 104 1.11 3.35 1.22
CA SER A 104 0.56 2.94 -0.05
C SER A 104 1.17 3.77 -1.17
N VAL A 105 1.80 3.13 -2.15
CA VAL A 105 2.37 3.78 -3.33
C VAL A 105 1.43 3.58 -4.52
N ASP A 106 0.98 4.68 -5.13
CA ASP A 106 0.12 4.68 -6.32
C ASP A 106 0.95 4.36 -7.58
N TYR A 107 1.35 3.09 -7.70
CA TYR A 107 2.32 2.65 -8.71
C TYR A 107 1.89 2.87 -10.16
N PRO A 108 0.60 2.92 -10.55
CA PRO A 108 0.22 3.31 -11.92
C PRO A 108 0.68 4.72 -12.30
N ARG A 109 1.02 5.57 -11.33
CA ARG A 109 1.49 6.95 -11.52
C ARG A 109 3.00 7.10 -11.41
N ILE A 110 3.76 6.00 -11.50
CA ILE A 110 5.22 6.07 -11.63
C ILE A 110 5.55 6.91 -12.86
N THR A 111 6.26 8.01 -12.63
CA THR A 111 6.66 8.97 -13.64
C THR A 111 8.18 8.95 -13.76
N VAL A 112 8.71 8.39 -14.86
CA VAL A 112 10.15 8.39 -15.14
C VAL A 112 10.62 9.81 -15.48
N LEU A 113 11.75 10.22 -14.90
CA LEU A 113 12.32 11.56 -15.09
C LEU A 113 13.59 11.45 -15.95
N ASN A 114 13.64 12.22 -17.03
CA ASN A 114 14.77 12.22 -17.95
C ASN A 114 15.76 13.33 -17.54
N PHE A 115 16.93 12.98 -16.99
CA PHE A 115 17.95 13.97 -16.57
C PHE A 115 19.23 13.96 -17.41
N THR A 116 19.18 13.42 -18.64
CA THR A 116 20.35 13.04 -19.47
C THR A 116 21.07 11.78 -18.97
N TYR A 117 21.75 11.08 -19.89
CA TYR A 117 22.25 9.71 -19.72
C TYR A 117 23.07 9.49 -18.43
N VAL A 118 22.44 8.87 -17.44
CA VAL A 118 23.11 8.08 -16.40
C VAL A 118 22.98 6.61 -16.80
N GLN A 119 24.11 5.97 -17.08
CA GLN A 119 24.14 4.56 -17.47
C GLN A 119 23.69 3.69 -16.29
N ASP A 120 22.79 2.74 -16.55
CA ASP A 120 22.25 1.80 -15.58
C ASP A 120 21.48 2.42 -14.39
N GLU A 121 20.99 3.65 -14.52
CA GLU A 121 20.16 4.32 -13.52
C GLU A 121 18.82 4.80 -14.11
N MET A 122 17.77 4.71 -13.31
CA MET A 122 16.46 5.25 -13.60
C MET A 122 16.00 6.10 -12.43
N ILE A 123 15.84 7.40 -12.68
CA ILE A 123 15.22 8.30 -11.72
C ILE A 123 13.73 8.37 -12.03
N PHE A 124 12.89 8.17 -11.02
CA PHE A 124 11.45 8.27 -11.16
C PHE A 124 10.82 8.90 -9.92
N ALA A 125 9.66 9.50 -10.11
CA ALA A 125 8.83 10.01 -9.04
C ALA A 125 7.51 9.25 -9.00
N VAL A 126 6.95 9.06 -7.80
CA VAL A 126 5.67 8.37 -7.64
C VAL A 126 4.92 8.92 -6.42
N PRO A 127 3.59 9.02 -6.48
CA PRO A 127 2.82 9.38 -5.30
C PRO A 127 2.77 8.25 -4.28
N PHE A 128 2.83 8.61 -3.01
CA PHE A 128 2.57 7.69 -1.91
C PHE A 128 1.82 8.36 -0.77
N SER A 129 1.05 7.56 -0.03
CA SER A 129 0.33 8.01 1.15
C SER A 129 0.85 7.31 2.40
N VAL A 130 0.83 8.01 3.52
CA VAL A 130 1.08 7.47 4.86
C VAL A 130 -0.18 7.67 5.70
N SER A 131 -0.71 6.57 6.23
CA SER A 131 -1.83 6.60 7.17
C SER A 131 -1.42 5.98 8.50
N ASN A 132 -2.03 6.44 9.59
CA ASN A 132 -1.92 5.85 10.92
C ASN A 132 -3.33 5.75 11.55
N GLN A 133 -3.42 5.25 12.78
CA GLN A 133 -4.70 5.00 13.46
C GLN A 133 -5.51 6.26 13.86
N GLY A 134 -5.14 7.49 13.45
CA GLY A 134 -5.92 8.67 13.86
C GLY A 134 -5.61 10.04 13.25
N SER A 135 -4.63 10.22 12.38
CA SER A 135 -4.22 11.55 11.89
C SER A 135 -4.67 11.90 10.47
N GLY A 136 -5.22 10.95 9.71
CA GLY A 136 -5.63 11.14 8.32
C GLY A 136 -4.80 10.30 7.35
N VAL A 137 -4.75 10.73 6.09
CA VAL A 137 -4.01 10.06 5.01
C VAL A 137 -3.16 11.12 4.32
N HIS A 138 -1.89 11.18 4.70
CA HIS A 138 -0.97 12.21 4.23
C HIS A 138 -0.31 11.75 2.93
N TRP A 139 -0.50 12.52 1.86
CA TRP A 139 0.05 12.25 0.55
C TRP A 139 1.32 13.03 0.27
N TYR A 140 2.25 12.34 -0.38
CA TYR A 140 3.56 12.82 -0.77
C TYR A 140 3.86 12.40 -2.21
N ILE A 141 4.84 13.05 -2.83
CA ILE A 141 5.57 12.48 -3.97
C ILE A 141 6.93 12.02 -3.45
N GLY A 142 7.29 10.77 -3.70
CA GLY A 142 8.63 10.24 -3.48
C GLY A 142 9.46 10.33 -4.76
N LEU A 143 10.72 10.73 -4.63
CA LEU A 143 11.70 10.70 -5.70
C LEU A 143 12.67 9.53 -5.44
N TYR A 144 12.91 8.70 -6.44
CA TYR A 144 13.71 7.49 -6.31
C TYR A 144 14.78 7.41 -7.39
N ASN A 145 15.94 6.85 -7.04
CA ASN A 145 16.93 6.37 -7.99
C ASN A 145 16.92 4.84 -7.95
N MET A 146 16.79 4.20 -9.11
CA MET A 146 16.90 2.76 -9.24
C MET A 146 18.11 2.40 -10.08
N ASN A 147 18.95 1.52 -9.54
CA ASN A 147 19.96 0.84 -10.35
C ASN A 147 19.25 -0.21 -11.23
N THR A 148 19.24 -0.02 -12.56
CA THR A 148 18.50 -0.88 -13.49
C THR A 148 19.17 -2.24 -13.73
N LYS A 149 20.40 -2.44 -13.21
CA LYS A 149 21.12 -3.72 -13.32
C LYS A 149 20.88 -4.63 -12.13
N TYR A 150 20.80 -4.07 -10.93
CA TYR A 150 20.69 -4.82 -9.68
C TYR A 150 19.29 -4.72 -9.04
N GLY A 151 18.49 -3.74 -9.45
CA GLY A 151 17.14 -3.50 -8.92
C GLY A 151 17.14 -2.84 -7.54
N ASP A 152 18.26 -2.25 -7.13
CA ASP A 152 18.34 -1.49 -5.89
C ASP A 152 17.62 -0.14 -6.09
N ILE A 153 16.57 0.11 -5.31
CA ILE A 153 15.79 1.35 -5.33
C ILE A 153 16.06 2.14 -4.05
N GLN A 154 16.56 3.36 -4.21
CA GLN A 154 16.81 4.28 -3.12
C GLN A 154 15.89 5.50 -3.21
N GLN A 155 15.25 5.88 -2.10
CA GLN A 155 14.54 7.15 -2.02
C GLN A 155 15.54 8.30 -1.87
N ILE A 156 15.44 9.28 -2.76
CA ILE A 156 16.28 10.49 -2.82
C ILE A 156 15.67 11.61 -1.98
N ASP A 157 14.37 11.85 -2.17
CA ASP A 157 13.64 12.94 -1.51
C ASP A 157 12.14 12.64 -1.45
N SER A 158 11.40 13.44 -0.70
CA SER A 158 9.94 13.41 -0.63
C SER A 158 9.37 14.81 -0.47
N LEU A 159 8.20 15.04 -1.07
CA LEU A 159 7.49 16.31 -1.00
C LEU A 159 6.05 16.11 -0.56
N PHE A 160 5.64 16.76 0.53
CA PHE A 160 4.25 16.74 1.00
C PHE A 160 3.32 17.44 0.01
N VAL A 161 2.19 16.79 -0.31
CA VAL A 161 1.19 17.29 -1.24
C VAL A 161 -0.05 17.79 -0.50
N GLY A 162 -0.59 16.98 0.41
CA GLY A 162 -1.82 17.27 1.16
C GLY A 162 -2.34 16.10 2.01
N ASP A 163 -3.38 16.35 2.81
CA ASP A 163 -4.13 15.33 3.56
C ASP A 163 -5.40 14.94 2.79
N ARG A 164 -5.68 13.63 2.68
CA ARG A 164 -6.88 13.04 2.06
C ARG A 164 -7.22 13.60 0.67
N ILE A 165 -6.18 13.90 -0.11
CA ILE A 165 -6.35 14.29 -1.51
C ILE A 165 -6.67 13.08 -2.39
N VAL A 166 -7.20 13.35 -3.58
CA VAL A 166 -7.33 12.36 -4.66
C VAL A 166 -6.47 12.80 -5.82
N ILE A 167 -5.41 12.04 -6.12
CA ILE A 167 -4.52 12.34 -7.24
C ILE A 167 -5.17 11.86 -8.52
N ASN A 168 -5.39 12.78 -9.46
CA ASN A 168 -5.95 12.46 -10.76
C ASN A 168 -4.84 12.11 -11.74
N GLU A 169 -3.84 12.97 -11.83
CA GLU A 169 -2.82 12.95 -12.88
C GLU A 169 -1.45 13.36 -12.33
N MET A 170 -0.41 12.68 -12.80
CA MET A 170 0.98 13.05 -12.58
C MET A 170 1.75 12.77 -13.87
N ASN A 171 2.35 13.80 -14.46
CA ASN A 171 3.08 13.72 -15.72
C ASN A 171 4.27 14.68 -15.72
N THR A 172 5.21 14.49 -16.64
CA THR A 172 6.24 15.49 -16.95
C THR A 172 5.68 16.52 -17.94
N ASP A 173 6.14 17.77 -17.84
CA ASP A 173 5.72 18.81 -18.79
C ASP A 173 6.32 18.59 -20.19
N GLU A 174 7.53 18.03 -20.26
CA GLU A 174 8.29 17.82 -21.50
C GLU A 174 8.91 16.41 -21.50
N PRO A 175 8.19 15.37 -21.96
CA PRO A 175 8.60 13.97 -21.82
C PRO A 175 9.85 13.60 -22.66
N PHE A 176 10.19 14.39 -23.67
CA PHE A 176 11.33 14.14 -24.56
C PHE A 176 12.56 15.02 -24.27
N ASP A 177 12.42 16.00 -23.39
CA ASP A 177 13.51 16.87 -22.96
C ASP A 177 14.00 16.50 -21.55
N VAL A 178 15.01 17.22 -21.08
CA VAL A 178 15.43 17.14 -19.68
C VAL A 178 14.26 17.56 -18.79
N THR A 179 13.80 16.64 -17.95
CA THR A 179 12.71 16.87 -17.03
C THR A 179 13.12 17.87 -15.97
N SER A 180 12.58 19.09 -16.02
CA SER A 180 12.78 20.10 -14.98
C SER A 180 11.63 20.18 -13.97
N SER A 181 10.47 19.60 -14.31
CA SER A 181 9.26 19.70 -13.51
C SER A 181 8.32 18.51 -13.70
N ILE A 182 7.52 18.29 -12.67
CA ILE A 182 6.39 17.36 -12.63
C ILE A 182 5.12 18.19 -12.49
N ARG A 183 4.14 17.93 -13.35
CA ARG A 183 2.77 18.45 -13.22
C ARG A 183 1.94 17.45 -12.44
N LEU A 184 1.38 17.90 -11.33
CA LEU A 184 0.48 17.12 -10.48
C LEU A 184 -0.90 17.77 -10.47
N ALA A 185 -1.94 17.03 -10.86
CA ALA A 185 -3.34 17.43 -10.68
C ALA A 185 -4.04 16.53 -9.67
N TYR A 186 -4.72 17.14 -8.71
CA TYR A 186 -5.39 16.43 -7.62
C TYR A 186 -6.58 17.22 -7.08
N PHE A 187 -7.54 16.53 -6.48
CA PHE A 187 -8.60 17.13 -5.69
C PHE A 187 -8.17 17.26 -4.23
N SER A 188 -8.45 18.41 -3.63
CA SER A 188 -8.30 18.68 -2.19
C SER A 188 -9.59 19.21 -1.57
N HIS A 189 -9.68 19.15 -0.25
CA HIS A 189 -10.77 19.75 0.50
C HIS A 189 -10.69 21.28 0.49
N GLY A 190 -11.84 21.95 0.34
CA GLY A 190 -11.93 23.40 0.51
C GLY A 190 -11.83 23.82 2.00
N PRO A 191 -11.59 25.11 2.30
CA PRO A 191 -11.36 25.58 3.68
C PRO A 191 -12.50 25.29 4.68
N ALA A 192 -13.74 25.19 4.19
CA ALA A 192 -14.92 24.90 4.99
C ALA A 192 -15.51 23.51 4.71
N GLN A 193 -14.84 22.69 3.90
CA GLN A 193 -15.32 21.36 3.53
C GLN A 193 -15.03 20.37 4.66
N SER A 194 -15.98 19.48 4.94
CA SER A 194 -15.74 18.36 5.85
C SER A 194 -14.72 17.39 5.27
N MET A 195 -13.79 16.93 6.09
CA MET A 195 -12.82 15.91 5.68
C MET A 195 -13.41 14.49 5.60
N ALA A 196 -14.71 14.35 5.91
CA ALA A 196 -15.47 13.13 5.67
C ALA A 196 -16.09 13.06 4.27
N ASP A 197 -16.17 14.21 3.57
CA ASP A 197 -16.66 14.28 2.20
C ASP A 197 -15.51 14.05 1.20
N ASP A 198 -15.83 13.68 -0.03
CA ASP A 198 -14.83 13.60 -1.10
C ASP A 198 -14.26 14.99 -1.43
N PRO A 199 -12.94 15.14 -1.62
CA PRO A 199 -12.35 16.44 -1.94
C PRO A 199 -12.92 17.02 -3.23
N SER A 200 -13.24 18.31 -3.24
CA SER A 200 -13.98 18.96 -4.34
C SER A 200 -13.21 20.03 -5.11
N VAL A 201 -12.07 20.49 -4.57
CA VAL A 201 -11.27 21.57 -5.17
C VAL A 201 -10.18 20.98 -6.05
N ASN A 202 -10.30 21.14 -7.36
CA ASN A 202 -9.25 20.73 -8.30
C ASN A 202 -8.05 21.69 -8.20
N THR A 203 -6.87 21.14 -7.95
CA THR A 203 -5.60 21.86 -7.86
C THR A 203 -4.59 21.29 -8.84
N THR A 204 -3.87 22.16 -9.53
CA THR A 204 -2.70 21.77 -10.33
C THR A 204 -1.44 22.44 -9.77
N LYS A 205 -0.40 21.64 -9.52
CA LYS A 205 0.91 22.11 -9.08
C LYS A 205 1.97 21.74 -10.12
N VAL A 206 2.89 22.66 -10.37
CA VAL A 206 4.14 22.40 -11.09
C VAL A 206 5.26 22.31 -10.06
N ILE A 207 5.85 21.12 -9.94
CA ILE A 207 6.84 20.79 -8.93
C ILE A 207 8.18 20.70 -9.63
N LYS A 208 9.09 21.62 -9.33
CA LYS A 208 10.44 21.61 -9.88
C LYS A 208 11.27 20.49 -9.27
N VAL A 209 12.05 19.80 -10.08
CA VAL A 209 12.81 18.61 -9.68
C VAL A 209 14.20 18.60 -10.29
N THR A 210 15.16 18.05 -9.57
CA THR A 210 16.54 17.82 -9.97
C THR A 210 16.92 16.36 -9.68
N PRO A 211 18.04 15.84 -10.20
CA PRO A 211 18.51 14.49 -9.87
C PRO A 211 18.72 14.25 -8.37
N THR A 212 18.92 15.31 -7.59
CA THR A 212 19.23 15.24 -6.16
C THR A 212 18.04 15.56 -5.25
N GLY A 213 16.87 15.91 -5.79
CA GLY A 213 15.71 16.26 -4.96
C GLY A 213 14.74 17.26 -5.59
N PHE A 214 13.65 17.52 -4.87
CA PHE A 214 12.67 18.55 -5.22
C PHE A 214 13.19 19.95 -4.85
N VAL A 215 12.84 20.95 -5.67
CA VAL A 215 13.16 22.36 -5.36
C VAL A 215 12.03 22.94 -4.51
N LYS A 216 12.36 23.35 -3.28
CA LYS A 216 11.42 23.87 -2.28
C LYS A 216 11.29 25.38 -2.32
#